data_AF-A0A397GLD4-F1
#
_entry.id   AF-A0A397GLD4-F1
#
_cell.length_a   1.000
_cell.length_b   1.000
_cell.length_c   1.000
_cell.angle_alpha   90.00
_cell.angle_beta   90.00
_cell.angle_gamma   90.00
#
_symmetry.space_group_name_H-M   'P 1'
#
loop_
_entity.id
_entity.type
_entity.pdbx_description
1 polymer ?
#
loop_
_entity_poly.entity_id
_entity_poly.type
_entity_poly.pdbx_seq_one_letter_code
_entity_poly.pdbx_strand_id
1 'polypeptide(L)'
;MTTQFYDRLSNDFTQLLESGINCDASIEVGEEEVNICNVHSIILQSRSPYFKKKFDEITSNEDHVKVLKLPNVSVRVFNVIIKYIYSGKISLEKLENSVIFDLLIASNELELDELVEHLQSHLVNDSASWLRLKFVLIYQTSYQVKNFKIIRDFCNNIITKYPNTIFESEIFHSLPEDALISIIKQDDLQLEEAKIWDHVIKWGKAKNPTLPTNLDEWTSDNFLSLKETLKGCLPHIRYFSFSNEDVVEKIYPYQQLLEQQLFSDINKKLITPAKPITSNVLPPRKILKATLPTRIPFPSNIINKEQALEISSWIDKNETPYFENNPYEFKLLVRGSRDGFHIKTIFTICDKVSNTIIILKVKGTGEILGGYNPLEWNINKNECKKTTDGFVFSLTDSTLNRVKGFGDYAIYNYPGNLQLGFGSSLRLIGDLKAEKKCFSNICSAADPELVHSNSKFSVEEYEVFKVSPNK
;
A
#
# COMPACT_ATOMS: atom_id res chain seq x y z
N MET A 1 -12.69 41.77 18.35
CA MET A 1 -11.95 40.51 18.63
C MET A 1 -13.01 39.46 18.88
N THR A 2 -13.07 38.41 18.05
CA THR A 2 -14.12 37.37 18.16
C THR A 2 -13.54 36.18 18.89
N THR A 3 -14.19 35.73 19.96
CA THR A 3 -13.82 34.51 20.71
C THR A 3 -14.81 33.41 20.35
N GLN A 4 -14.31 32.21 20.06
CA GLN A 4 -15.11 31.06 19.63
C GLN A 4 -15.20 30.04 20.78
N PHE A 5 -16.39 29.50 21.03
CA PHE A 5 -16.68 28.53 22.11
C PHE A 5 -17.25 27.22 21.56
N TYR A 6 -16.67 26.70 20.47
CA TYR A 6 -17.20 25.54 19.76
C TYR A 6 -17.08 24.23 20.52
N ASP A 7 -16.07 24.07 21.38
CA ASP A 7 -15.90 22.84 22.15
C ASP A 7 -17.04 22.56 23.11
N ARG A 8 -17.51 23.60 23.83
CA ARG A 8 -18.65 23.45 24.73
C ARG A 8 -19.93 23.14 23.94
N LEU A 9 -20.17 23.88 22.85
CA LEU A 9 -21.32 23.63 21.97
C LEU A 9 -21.35 22.20 21.42
N SER A 10 -20.19 21.70 20.96
CA SER A 10 -20.00 20.33 20.47
C SER A 10 -20.31 19.29 21.56
N ASN A 11 -19.83 19.52 22.79
CA ASN A 11 -20.11 18.63 23.92
C ASN A 11 -21.59 18.66 24.31
N ASP A 12 -22.24 19.84 24.30
CA ASP A 12 -23.66 19.99 24.62
C ASP A 12 -24.53 19.19 23.63
N PHE A 13 -24.22 19.20 22.33
CA PHE A 13 -24.91 18.36 21.34
C PHE A 13 -24.62 16.86 21.52
N THR A 14 -23.41 16.50 21.90
CA THR A 14 -23.06 15.09 22.17
C THR A 14 -23.86 14.55 23.35
N GLN A 15 -23.99 15.32 24.43
CA GLN A 15 -24.84 14.97 25.58
C GLN A 15 -26.32 14.87 25.20
N LEU A 16 -26.78 15.73 24.29
CA LEU A 16 -28.16 15.67 23.78
C LEU A 16 -28.42 14.34 23.06
N LEU A 17 -27.50 13.89 22.19
CA LEU A 17 -27.59 12.57 21.55
C LEU A 17 -27.66 11.43 22.57
N GLU A 18 -26.81 11.46 23.60
CA GLU A 18 -26.77 10.42 24.63
C GLU A 18 -28.02 10.40 25.51
N SER A 19 -28.63 11.56 25.75
CA SER A 19 -29.83 11.67 26.59
C SER A 19 -31.08 11.08 25.93
N GLY A 20 -31.15 11.08 24.59
CA GLY A 20 -32.33 10.66 23.82
C GLY A 20 -33.57 11.55 24.00
N ILE A 21 -33.45 12.69 24.70
CA ILE A 21 -34.57 13.58 24.98
C ILE A 21 -34.97 14.32 23.71
N ASN A 22 -36.27 14.38 23.42
CA ASN A 22 -36.84 15.09 22.26
C ASN A 22 -36.35 14.59 20.88
N CYS A 23 -35.89 13.34 20.78
CA CYS A 23 -35.66 12.71 19.49
C CYS A 23 -36.98 12.59 18.72
N ASP A 24 -36.99 13.04 17.48
CA ASP A 24 -38.13 13.06 16.55
C ASP A 24 -37.94 12.07 15.39
N ALA A 25 -36.83 11.34 15.37
CA ALA A 25 -36.52 10.34 14.36
C ALA A 25 -35.76 9.14 14.94
N SER A 26 -35.87 8.00 14.24
CA SER A 26 -35.12 6.77 14.51
C SER A 26 -34.45 6.26 13.24
N ILE A 27 -33.18 5.87 13.37
CA ILE A 27 -32.41 5.24 12.30
C ILE A 27 -32.24 3.76 12.62
N GLU A 28 -32.74 2.89 11.74
CA GLU A 28 -32.50 1.45 11.77
C GLU A 28 -31.25 1.14 10.95
N VAL A 29 -30.23 0.56 11.60
CA VAL A 29 -28.89 0.33 11.00
C VAL A 29 -28.54 -1.15 11.04
N GLY A 30 -27.98 -1.65 9.95
CA GLY A 30 -27.58 -3.05 9.80
C GLY A 30 -28.66 -3.92 9.16
N GLU A 31 -28.23 -5.01 8.53
CA GLU A 31 -29.10 -5.97 7.84
C GLU A 31 -29.49 -7.15 8.76
N GLU A 32 -28.50 -7.77 9.43
CA GLU A 32 -28.73 -8.92 10.32
C GLU A 32 -28.92 -8.52 11.80
N GLU A 33 -28.07 -7.63 12.32
CA GLU A 33 -28.19 -7.04 13.66
C GLU A 33 -28.72 -5.60 13.55
N VAL A 34 -30.04 -5.46 13.47
CA VAL A 34 -30.69 -4.15 13.39
C VAL A 34 -30.56 -3.42 14.73
N ASN A 35 -29.79 -2.34 14.73
CA ASN A 35 -29.73 -1.42 15.87
C ASN A 35 -30.56 -0.18 15.58
N ILE A 36 -31.34 0.28 16.57
CA ILE A 36 -32.20 1.45 16.47
C ILE A 36 -31.53 2.60 17.21
N CYS A 37 -31.21 3.68 16.49
CA CYS A 37 -30.65 4.89 17.05
C CYS A 37 -31.68 6.02 17.00
N ASN A 38 -32.11 6.51 18.16
CA ASN A 38 -32.98 7.68 18.25
C ASN A 38 -32.16 8.96 18.07
N VAL A 39 -32.59 9.84 17.17
CA VAL A 39 -31.85 11.01 16.72
C VAL A 39 -32.74 12.23 16.56
N HIS A 40 -32.11 13.39 16.40
CA HIS A 40 -32.76 14.66 16.14
C HIS A 40 -32.65 14.95 14.65
N SER A 41 -33.74 14.82 13.92
CA SER A 41 -33.77 14.92 12.47
C SER A 41 -33.14 16.24 12.00
N ILE A 42 -33.45 17.36 12.67
CA ILE A 42 -32.96 18.69 12.30
C ILE A 42 -31.43 18.80 12.34
N ILE A 43 -30.76 18.09 13.27
CA ILE A 43 -29.30 18.10 13.37
C ILE A 43 -28.71 17.36 12.16
N LEU A 44 -29.23 16.17 11.85
CA LEU A 44 -28.77 15.38 10.69
C LEU A 44 -29.00 16.13 9.38
N GLN A 45 -30.19 16.71 9.19
CA GLN A 45 -30.53 17.50 8.01
C GLN A 45 -29.64 18.74 7.82
N SER A 46 -29.14 19.32 8.93
CA SER A 46 -28.22 20.46 8.87
C SER A 46 -26.79 20.10 8.44
N ARG A 47 -26.39 18.85 8.65
CA ARG A 47 -25.01 18.36 8.40
C ARG A 47 -24.88 17.50 7.15
N SER A 48 -25.98 17.00 6.60
CA SER A 48 -26.00 16.07 5.47
C SER A 48 -27.16 16.37 4.53
N PRO A 49 -26.90 16.68 3.24
CA PRO A 49 -27.95 16.85 2.25
C PRO A 49 -28.73 15.56 1.98
N TYR A 50 -28.10 14.38 2.11
CA TYR A 50 -28.78 13.08 2.11
C TYR A 50 -29.89 13.03 3.18
N PHE A 51 -29.55 13.32 4.43
CA PHE A 51 -30.53 13.27 5.51
C PHE A 51 -31.60 14.35 5.34
N LYS A 52 -31.24 15.55 4.87
CA LYS A 52 -32.19 16.60 4.51
C LYS A 52 -33.25 16.09 3.54
N LYS A 53 -32.81 15.57 2.39
CA LYS A 53 -33.70 15.02 1.37
C LYS A 53 -34.57 13.88 1.92
N LYS A 54 -33.97 12.92 2.63
CA LYS A 54 -34.70 11.76 3.16
C LYS A 54 -35.75 12.15 4.19
N PHE A 55 -35.43 13.03 5.13
CA PHE A 55 -36.38 13.44 6.15
C PHE A 55 -37.47 14.37 5.63
N ASP A 56 -37.24 15.10 4.53
CA ASP A 56 -38.28 15.86 3.83
C ASP A 56 -39.30 14.93 3.15
N GLU A 57 -38.86 13.76 2.67
CA GLU A 57 -39.72 12.74 2.01
C GLU A 57 -40.47 11.84 3.01
N ILE A 58 -39.92 11.61 4.20
CA ILE A 58 -40.48 10.68 5.19
C ILE A 58 -41.61 11.34 6.01
N THR A 59 -42.76 10.67 6.05
CA THR A 59 -43.85 10.98 6.98
C THR A 59 -43.64 10.33 8.33
N SER A 60 -44.03 11.02 9.40
CA SER A 60 -43.99 10.46 10.75
C SER A 60 -44.99 9.32 10.94
N ASN A 61 -44.68 8.40 11.85
CA ASN A 61 -45.59 7.33 12.30
C ASN A 61 -46.65 7.87 13.29
N GLU A 62 -47.44 6.96 13.87
CA GLU A 62 -48.49 7.27 14.86
C GLU A 62 -47.94 7.98 16.12
N ASP A 63 -46.68 7.73 16.48
CA ASP A 63 -45.97 8.37 17.60
C ASP A 63 -45.27 9.69 17.20
N HIS A 64 -45.57 10.21 16.01
CA HIS A 64 -44.91 11.39 15.41
C HIS A 64 -43.40 11.25 15.14
N VAL A 65 -42.86 10.02 15.16
CA VAL A 65 -41.44 9.71 14.88
C VAL A 65 -41.22 9.36 13.41
N LYS A 66 -40.16 9.92 12.80
CA LYS A 66 -39.72 9.55 11.44
C LYS A 66 -38.75 8.37 11.48
N VAL A 67 -38.99 7.31 10.70
CA VAL A 67 -38.13 6.12 10.65
C VAL A 67 -37.37 6.04 9.32
N LEU A 68 -36.05 5.94 9.38
CA LEU A 68 -35.17 5.76 8.21
C LEU A 68 -34.33 4.50 8.37
N LYS A 69 -34.16 3.72 7.29
CA LYS A 69 -33.39 2.47 7.29
C LYS A 69 -32.11 2.63 6.50
N LEU A 70 -30.99 2.16 7.07
CA LEU A 70 -29.66 2.12 6.48
C LEU A 70 -29.08 0.69 6.56
N PRO A 71 -29.62 -0.27 5.78
CA PRO A 71 -29.23 -1.69 5.90
C PRO A 71 -27.76 -1.94 5.49
N ASN A 72 -27.21 -1.14 4.57
CA ASN A 72 -25.86 -1.30 4.05
C ASN A 72 -24.77 -0.70 4.94
N VAL A 73 -25.14 -0.04 6.04
CA VAL A 73 -24.20 0.58 6.97
C VAL A 73 -24.11 -0.28 8.22
N SER A 74 -22.90 -0.67 8.62
CA SER A 74 -22.72 -1.44 9.85
C SER A 74 -22.94 -0.56 11.08
N VAL A 75 -23.40 -1.17 12.17
CA VAL A 75 -23.62 -0.48 13.47
C VAL A 75 -22.33 0.21 13.95
N ARG A 76 -21.17 -0.44 13.79
CA ARG A 76 -19.86 0.10 14.16
C ARG A 76 -19.55 1.39 13.37
N VAL A 77 -19.78 1.38 12.06
CA VAL A 77 -19.53 2.55 11.19
C VAL A 77 -20.52 3.68 11.51
N PHE A 78 -21.81 3.37 11.62
CA PHE A 78 -22.82 4.39 11.90
C PHE A 78 -22.59 5.08 13.25
N ASN A 79 -22.16 4.33 14.27
CA ASN A 79 -21.83 4.90 15.58
C ASN A 79 -20.69 5.94 15.51
N VAL A 80 -19.75 5.79 14.60
CA VAL A 80 -18.71 6.81 14.35
C VAL A 80 -19.31 8.02 13.64
N ILE A 81 -20.11 7.78 12.60
CA ILE A 81 -20.76 8.83 11.80
C ILE A 81 -21.68 9.71 12.65
N ILE A 82 -22.54 9.10 13.48
CA ILE A 82 -23.51 9.87 14.27
C ILE A 82 -22.80 10.74 15.32
N LYS A 83 -21.73 10.22 15.94
CA LYS A 83 -20.89 11.03 16.85
C LYS A 83 -20.20 12.17 16.12
N TYR A 84 -19.71 11.93 14.91
CA TYR A 84 -19.15 12.99 14.06
C TYR A 84 -20.20 14.06 13.72
N ILE A 85 -21.43 13.68 13.34
CA ILE A 85 -22.49 14.63 13.00
C ILE A 85 -22.81 15.56 14.18
N TYR A 86 -22.87 15.03 15.40
CA TYR A 86 -23.21 15.80 16.60
C TYR A 86 -22.05 16.59 17.19
N SER A 87 -20.83 16.04 17.15
CA SER A 87 -19.67 16.64 17.81
C SER A 87 -18.73 17.40 16.87
N GLY A 88 -18.76 17.11 15.57
CA GLY A 88 -17.73 17.55 14.62
C GLY A 88 -16.35 16.92 14.87
N LYS A 89 -16.26 15.87 15.69
CA LYS A 89 -15.01 15.20 16.06
C LYS A 89 -15.01 13.76 15.55
N ILE A 90 -13.84 13.28 15.16
CA ILE A 90 -13.62 11.89 14.75
C ILE A 90 -12.29 11.38 15.33
N SER A 91 -12.26 10.10 15.73
CA SER A 91 -11.07 9.42 16.23
C SER A 91 -10.86 8.14 15.44
N LEU A 92 -9.75 8.06 14.70
CA LEU A 92 -9.43 6.93 13.83
C LEU A 92 -8.43 5.94 14.45
N GLU A 93 -7.69 6.32 15.49
CA GLU A 93 -6.56 5.55 16.07
C GLU A 93 -6.87 4.11 16.47
N LYS A 94 -8.13 3.82 16.83
CA LYS A 94 -8.59 2.49 17.30
C LYS A 94 -9.36 1.72 16.23
N LEU A 95 -9.44 2.24 15.01
CA LEU A 95 -10.18 1.63 13.92
C LEU A 95 -9.23 0.88 13.00
N GLU A 96 -9.64 -0.30 12.57
CA GLU A 96 -8.94 -1.04 11.52
C GLU A 96 -9.11 -0.32 10.19
N ASN A 97 -8.10 -0.39 9.31
CA ASN A 97 -8.15 0.25 8.00
C ASN A 97 -9.35 -0.17 7.15
N SER A 98 -9.82 -1.42 7.26
CA SER A 98 -11.06 -1.91 6.64
C SER A 98 -12.27 -1.11 7.11
N VAL A 99 -12.39 -0.88 8.42
CA VAL A 99 -13.50 -0.12 9.01
C VAL A 99 -13.42 1.36 8.63
N ILE A 100 -12.22 1.92 8.53
CA ILE A 100 -12.01 3.29 8.03
C ILE A 100 -12.45 3.40 6.57
N PHE A 101 -12.19 2.37 5.75
CA PHE A 101 -12.63 2.32 4.36
C PHE A 101 -14.16 2.17 4.24
N ASP A 102 -14.79 1.31 5.05
CA ASP A 102 -16.25 1.20 5.11
C ASP A 102 -16.90 2.52 5.59
N LEU A 103 -16.25 3.18 6.54
CA LEU A 103 -16.64 4.51 7.01
C LEU A 103 -16.57 5.55 5.90
N LEU A 104 -15.54 5.50 5.04
CA LEU A 104 -15.44 6.37 3.87
C LEU A 104 -16.58 6.13 2.87
N ILE A 105 -16.93 4.86 2.60
CA ILE A 105 -18.05 4.49 1.72
C ILE A 105 -19.37 5.03 2.27
N ALA A 106 -19.67 4.75 3.55
CA ALA A 106 -20.89 5.22 4.20
C ALA A 106 -20.94 6.75 4.28
N SER A 107 -19.82 7.41 4.56
CA SER A 107 -19.74 8.88 4.58
C SER A 107 -20.07 9.50 3.23
N ASN A 108 -19.65 8.85 2.14
CA ASN A 108 -20.02 9.28 0.79
C ASN A 108 -21.50 9.04 0.49
N GLU A 109 -22.06 7.89 0.86
CA GLU A 109 -23.49 7.61 0.70
C GLU A 109 -24.35 8.66 1.43
N LEU A 110 -23.89 9.08 2.62
CA LEU A 110 -24.55 10.09 3.44
C LEU A 110 -24.17 11.53 3.08
N GLU A 111 -23.45 11.75 1.98
CA GLU A 111 -23.06 13.06 1.45
C GLU A 111 -22.34 13.95 2.49
N LEU A 112 -21.41 13.35 3.26
CA LEU A 112 -20.58 14.02 4.27
C LEU A 112 -19.21 14.41 3.69
N ASP A 113 -19.21 15.35 2.74
CA ASP A 113 -18.03 15.66 1.90
C ASP A 113 -16.75 16.00 2.71
N GLU A 114 -16.87 16.80 3.78
CA GLU A 114 -15.75 17.14 4.69
C GLU A 114 -15.09 15.88 5.28
N LEU A 115 -15.92 14.93 5.72
CA LEU A 115 -15.45 13.68 6.29
C LEU A 115 -14.86 12.75 5.21
N VAL A 116 -15.49 12.71 4.04
CA VAL A 116 -15.01 11.94 2.87
C VAL A 116 -13.62 12.41 2.44
N GLU A 117 -13.36 13.71 2.39
CA GLU A 117 -12.05 14.25 2.07
C GLU A 117 -11.02 13.86 3.14
N HIS A 118 -11.35 14.07 4.42
CA HIS A 118 -10.46 13.73 5.54
C HIS A 118 -10.06 12.24 5.55
N LEU A 119 -11.04 11.33 5.41
CA LEU A 119 -10.79 9.88 5.43
C LEU A 119 -9.95 9.41 4.24
N GLN A 120 -10.16 9.98 3.05
CA GLN A 120 -9.31 9.66 1.90
C GLN A 120 -7.86 10.09 2.13
N SER A 121 -7.63 11.30 2.64
CA SER A 121 -6.28 11.78 2.95
C SER A 121 -5.60 10.91 4.00
N HIS A 122 -6.31 10.54 5.07
CA HIS A 122 -5.77 9.66 6.11
C HIS A 122 -5.38 8.29 5.53
N LEU A 123 -6.26 7.64 4.77
CA LEU A 123 -5.97 6.34 4.16
C LEU A 123 -4.75 6.40 3.23
N VAL A 124 -4.60 7.47 2.45
CA VAL A 124 -3.47 7.63 1.53
C VAL A 124 -2.17 7.96 2.25
N ASN A 125 -2.20 8.77 3.30
CA ASN A 125 -0.99 9.21 4.00
C ASN A 125 -0.50 8.19 5.04
N ASP A 126 -1.43 7.61 5.79
CA ASP A 126 -1.12 6.79 6.97
C ASP A 126 -1.30 5.29 6.69
N SER A 127 -2.17 4.92 5.74
CA SER A 127 -2.54 3.52 5.45
C SER A 127 -2.22 3.07 4.02
N ALA A 128 -1.25 3.71 3.35
CA ALA A 128 -0.88 3.43 1.97
C ALA A 128 -0.50 1.96 1.70
N SER A 129 0.16 1.30 2.65
CA SER A 129 0.53 -0.12 2.55
C SER A 129 -0.69 -1.02 2.45
N TRP A 130 -1.68 -0.77 3.30
CA TRP A 130 -2.97 -1.46 3.25
C TRP A 130 -3.71 -1.18 1.94
N LEU A 131 -3.67 0.07 1.45
CA LEU A 131 -4.26 0.41 0.15
C LEU A 131 -3.63 -0.36 -1.01
N ARG A 132 -2.30 -0.52 -1.00
CA ARG A 132 -1.58 -1.32 -2.01
C ARG A 132 -1.95 -2.80 -1.90
N LEU A 133 -2.05 -3.34 -0.68
CA LEU A 133 -2.43 -4.74 -0.45
C LEU A 133 -3.85 -5.04 -0.95
N LYS A 134 -4.77 -4.09 -0.79
CA LYS A 134 -6.18 -4.20 -1.20
C LYS A 134 -6.49 -3.49 -2.53
N PHE A 135 -5.47 -3.28 -3.37
CA PHE A 135 -5.53 -2.44 -4.56
C PHE A 135 -6.74 -2.72 -5.47
N VAL A 136 -6.98 -3.99 -5.80
CA VAL A 136 -8.07 -4.42 -6.70
C VAL A 136 -9.43 -3.94 -6.18
N LEU A 137 -9.72 -4.21 -4.91
CA LEU A 137 -10.95 -3.81 -4.24
C LEU A 137 -11.10 -2.28 -4.24
N ILE A 138 -10.07 -1.58 -3.79
CA ILE A 138 -10.09 -0.12 -3.65
C ILE A 138 -10.26 0.56 -5.00
N TYR A 139 -9.56 0.06 -6.02
CA TYR A 139 -9.67 0.58 -7.37
C TYR A 139 -11.10 0.46 -7.89
N GLN A 140 -11.70 -0.74 -7.79
CA GLN A 140 -13.09 -0.95 -8.21
C GLN A 140 -14.07 -0.02 -7.50
N THR A 141 -13.98 0.09 -6.17
CA THR A 141 -14.84 1.00 -5.40
C THR A 141 -14.63 2.46 -5.80
N SER A 142 -13.39 2.89 -6.01
CA SER A 142 -13.07 4.28 -6.39
C SER A 142 -13.66 4.69 -7.75
N TYR A 143 -13.84 3.74 -8.67
CA TYR A 143 -14.50 4.02 -9.96
C TYR A 143 -16.01 4.06 -9.86
N GLN A 144 -16.60 3.23 -9.02
CA GLN A 144 -18.05 3.25 -8.77
C GLN A 144 -18.48 4.53 -8.04
N VAL A 145 -17.59 5.13 -7.24
CA VAL A 145 -17.88 6.32 -6.43
C VAL A 145 -17.19 7.57 -6.99
N LYS A 146 -17.97 8.56 -7.44
CA LYS A 146 -17.43 9.79 -8.07
C LYS A 146 -16.55 10.63 -7.13
N ASN A 147 -16.86 10.68 -5.83
CA ASN A 147 -16.19 11.59 -4.89
C ASN A 147 -14.85 11.07 -4.34
N PHE A 148 -14.39 9.88 -4.78
CA PHE A 148 -13.13 9.30 -4.31
C PHE A 148 -11.90 9.76 -5.11
N LYS A 149 -11.77 11.07 -5.34
CA LYS A 149 -10.71 11.62 -6.18
C LYS A 149 -9.31 11.32 -5.65
N ILE A 150 -9.06 11.50 -4.35
CA ILE A 150 -7.73 11.34 -3.75
C ILE A 150 -7.26 9.88 -3.84
N ILE A 151 -8.15 8.93 -3.53
CA ILE A 151 -7.85 7.49 -3.67
C ILE A 151 -7.66 7.11 -5.13
N ARG A 152 -8.49 7.63 -6.04
CA ARG A 152 -8.35 7.37 -7.48
C ARG A 152 -7.02 7.87 -8.01
N ASP A 153 -6.59 9.07 -7.60
CA ASP A 153 -5.29 9.64 -7.96
C ASP A 153 -4.14 8.79 -7.39
N PHE A 154 -4.25 8.32 -6.14
CA PHE A 154 -3.31 7.37 -5.56
C PHE A 154 -3.21 6.07 -6.39
N CYS A 155 -4.34 5.47 -6.74
CA CYS A 155 -4.36 4.26 -7.56
C CYS A 155 -3.80 4.51 -8.97
N ASN A 156 -4.15 5.62 -9.61
CA ASN A 156 -3.64 5.99 -10.93
C ASN A 156 -2.11 6.15 -10.91
N ASN A 157 -1.55 6.76 -9.87
CA ASN A 157 -0.10 6.87 -9.68
C ASN A 157 0.60 5.50 -9.52
N ILE A 158 -0.09 4.50 -8.97
CA ILE A 158 0.43 3.13 -8.92
C ILE A 158 0.36 2.50 -10.31
N ILE A 159 -0.75 2.64 -11.02
CA ILE A 159 -0.96 2.07 -12.36
C ILE A 159 0.04 2.63 -13.36
N THR A 160 0.31 3.94 -13.33
CA THR A 160 1.30 4.55 -14.24
C THR A 160 2.65 3.88 -14.07
N LYS A 161 3.12 3.71 -12.84
CA LYS A 161 4.43 3.12 -12.50
C LYS A 161 4.50 1.59 -12.65
N TYR A 162 3.41 0.90 -12.31
CA TYR A 162 3.34 -0.56 -12.23
C TYR A 162 2.09 -1.09 -12.95
N PRO A 163 1.96 -0.90 -14.27
CA PRO A 163 0.72 -1.19 -15.01
C PRO A 163 0.22 -2.64 -14.84
N ASN A 164 1.13 -3.60 -14.64
CA ASN A 164 0.75 -5.00 -14.44
C ASN A 164 -0.14 -5.22 -13.20
N THR A 165 -0.18 -4.29 -12.22
CA THR A 165 -1.10 -4.39 -11.08
C THR A 165 -2.56 -4.41 -11.49
N ILE A 166 -2.90 -3.80 -12.63
CA ILE A 166 -4.25 -3.79 -13.18
C ILE A 166 -4.35 -4.64 -14.45
N PHE A 167 -3.38 -4.55 -15.37
CA PHE A 167 -3.45 -5.22 -16.67
C PHE A 167 -3.42 -6.76 -16.56
N GLU A 168 -2.70 -7.31 -15.57
CA GLU A 168 -2.63 -8.75 -15.30
C GLU A 168 -3.62 -9.20 -14.21
N SER A 169 -4.50 -8.31 -13.75
CA SER A 169 -5.49 -8.63 -12.71
C SER A 169 -6.72 -9.32 -13.28
N GLU A 170 -7.36 -10.17 -12.48
CA GLU A 170 -8.60 -10.85 -12.86
C GLU A 170 -9.74 -9.87 -13.18
N ILE A 171 -9.71 -8.69 -12.59
CA ILE A 171 -10.75 -7.66 -12.76
C ILE A 171 -10.56 -6.84 -14.04
N PHE A 172 -9.44 -6.99 -14.75
CA PHE A 172 -9.13 -6.16 -15.91
C PHE A 172 -10.25 -6.21 -16.96
N HIS A 173 -10.70 -7.42 -17.30
CA HIS A 173 -11.74 -7.65 -18.30
C HIS A 173 -13.14 -7.16 -17.85
N SER A 174 -13.36 -6.99 -16.54
CA SER A 174 -14.61 -6.47 -16.00
C SER A 174 -14.61 -4.94 -15.86
N LEU A 175 -13.48 -4.27 -16.06
CA LEU A 175 -13.38 -2.81 -15.96
C LEU A 175 -14.45 -2.11 -16.82
N PRO A 176 -15.08 -1.05 -16.28
CA PRO A 176 -15.84 -0.08 -17.08
C PRO A 176 -14.98 0.56 -18.17
N GLU A 177 -15.60 0.94 -19.29
CA GLU A 177 -14.89 1.53 -20.44
C GLU A 177 -14.17 2.84 -20.05
N ASP A 178 -14.81 3.70 -19.28
CA ASP A 178 -14.25 4.96 -18.79
C ASP A 178 -13.02 4.74 -17.89
N ALA A 179 -13.03 3.66 -17.08
CA ALA A 179 -11.89 3.25 -16.30
C ALA A 179 -10.71 2.81 -17.19
N LEU A 180 -10.97 1.98 -18.21
CA LEU A 180 -9.92 1.58 -19.15
C LEU A 180 -9.36 2.78 -19.91
N ILE A 181 -10.23 3.66 -20.41
CA ILE A 181 -9.86 4.91 -21.09
C ILE A 181 -8.95 5.76 -20.21
N SER A 182 -9.31 5.93 -18.94
CA SER A 182 -8.53 6.75 -18.00
C SER A 182 -7.10 6.23 -17.79
N ILE A 183 -6.91 4.90 -17.87
CA ILE A 183 -5.59 4.26 -17.79
C ILE A 183 -4.83 4.47 -19.09
N ILE A 184 -5.39 4.07 -20.23
CA ILE A 184 -4.67 4.08 -21.51
C ILE A 184 -4.42 5.50 -22.05
N LYS A 185 -5.14 6.50 -21.57
CA LYS A 185 -4.90 7.91 -21.91
C LYS A 185 -3.63 8.48 -21.26
N GLN A 186 -3.13 7.92 -20.16
CA GLN A 186 -1.99 8.45 -19.40
C GLN A 186 -0.67 8.44 -20.20
N ASP A 187 0.02 9.59 -20.26
CA ASP A 187 1.29 9.73 -21.00
C ASP A 187 2.47 9.03 -20.33
N ASP A 188 2.42 8.85 -19.02
CA ASP A 188 3.45 8.28 -18.15
C ASP A 188 3.19 6.81 -17.80
N LEU A 189 2.23 6.16 -18.46
CA LEU A 189 1.97 4.73 -18.31
C LEU A 189 3.19 3.91 -18.78
N GLN A 190 3.81 3.18 -17.84
CA GLN A 190 5.05 2.42 -18.04
C GLN A 190 4.81 1.07 -18.75
N LEU A 191 4.12 1.09 -19.88
CA LEU A 191 3.83 -0.10 -20.69
C LEU A 191 4.04 0.20 -22.18
N GLU A 192 4.65 -0.74 -22.90
CA GLU A 192 4.85 -0.64 -24.35
C GLU A 192 3.50 -0.60 -25.09
N GLU A 193 3.41 0.22 -26.14
CA GLU A 193 2.13 0.43 -26.85
C GLU A 193 1.57 -0.86 -27.45
N ALA A 194 2.43 -1.74 -27.96
CA ALA A 194 2.05 -3.04 -28.47
C ALA A 194 1.36 -3.92 -27.41
N LYS A 195 1.85 -3.87 -26.15
CA LYS A 195 1.23 -4.59 -25.03
C LYS A 195 -0.10 -3.96 -24.62
N ILE A 196 -0.20 -2.64 -24.66
CA ILE A 196 -1.46 -1.94 -24.37
C ILE A 196 -2.53 -2.35 -25.37
N TRP A 197 -2.19 -2.40 -26.65
CA TRP A 197 -3.08 -2.88 -27.69
C TRP A 197 -3.56 -4.31 -27.46
N ASP A 198 -2.65 -5.24 -27.13
CA ASP A 198 -3.03 -6.62 -26.83
C ASP A 198 -4.07 -6.69 -25.70
N HIS A 199 -3.89 -5.89 -24.64
CA HIS A 199 -4.82 -5.82 -23.53
C HIS A 199 -6.15 -5.18 -23.92
N VAL A 200 -6.15 -4.10 -24.71
CA VAL A 200 -7.38 -3.45 -25.20
C VAL A 200 -8.18 -4.41 -26.08
N ILE A 201 -7.53 -5.17 -26.96
CA ILE A 201 -8.18 -6.21 -27.77
C ILE A 201 -8.73 -7.33 -26.88
N LYS A 202 -7.96 -7.83 -25.90
CA LYS A 202 -8.44 -8.84 -24.94
C LYS A 202 -9.65 -8.34 -24.15
N TRP A 203 -9.62 -7.09 -23.68
CA TRP A 203 -10.76 -6.46 -23.00
C TRP A 203 -11.99 -6.38 -23.90
N GLY A 204 -11.82 -5.91 -25.14
CA GLY A 204 -12.92 -5.83 -26.11
C GLY A 204 -13.52 -7.19 -26.44
N LYS A 205 -12.69 -8.24 -26.61
CA LYS A 205 -13.16 -9.61 -26.79
C LYS A 205 -13.92 -10.13 -25.57
N ALA A 206 -13.46 -9.84 -24.36
CA ALA A 206 -14.16 -10.24 -23.14
C ALA A 206 -15.55 -9.60 -23.00
N LYS A 207 -15.74 -8.39 -23.54
CA LYS A 207 -17.06 -7.73 -23.63
C LYS A 207 -17.95 -8.27 -24.76
N ASN A 208 -17.40 -9.06 -25.68
CA ASN A 208 -18.09 -9.64 -26.83
C ASN A 208 -17.90 -11.17 -26.85
N PRO A 209 -18.50 -11.92 -25.92
CA PRO A 209 -18.23 -13.35 -25.74
C PRO A 209 -18.66 -14.24 -26.92
N THR A 210 -19.44 -13.72 -27.86
CA THR A 210 -19.89 -14.43 -29.06
C THR A 210 -18.87 -14.39 -30.21
N LEU A 211 -17.77 -13.64 -30.07
CA LEU A 211 -16.74 -13.56 -31.09
C LEU A 211 -15.98 -14.90 -31.23
N PRO A 212 -15.68 -15.34 -32.47
CA PRO A 212 -14.85 -16.52 -32.69
C PRO A 212 -13.46 -16.36 -32.06
N THR A 213 -12.91 -17.46 -31.56
CA THR A 213 -11.55 -17.44 -30.99
C THR A 213 -10.49 -17.27 -32.08
N ASN A 214 -10.64 -17.98 -33.20
CA ASN A 214 -9.75 -17.87 -34.35
C ASN A 214 -10.14 -16.66 -35.20
N LEU A 215 -9.16 -15.82 -35.54
CA LEU A 215 -9.38 -14.61 -36.34
C LEU A 215 -9.75 -14.92 -37.79
N ASP A 216 -9.34 -16.07 -38.33
CA ASP A 216 -9.67 -16.50 -39.69
C ASP A 216 -11.18 -16.76 -39.87
N GLU A 217 -11.91 -16.96 -38.78
CA GLU A 217 -13.36 -17.18 -38.76
C GLU A 217 -14.15 -15.86 -38.68
N TRP A 218 -13.47 -14.71 -38.59
CA TRP A 218 -14.13 -13.43 -38.37
C TRP A 218 -14.77 -12.87 -39.63
N THR A 219 -16.03 -12.47 -39.49
CA THR A 219 -16.78 -11.71 -40.50
C THR A 219 -16.65 -10.21 -40.27
N SER A 220 -17.08 -9.41 -41.25
CA SER A 220 -17.15 -7.94 -41.09
C SER A 220 -18.03 -7.52 -39.90
N ASP A 221 -19.08 -8.27 -39.59
CA ASP A 221 -19.96 -8.00 -38.44
C ASP A 221 -19.23 -8.25 -37.11
N ASN A 222 -18.34 -9.25 -37.05
CA ASN A 222 -17.50 -9.48 -35.88
C ASN A 222 -16.55 -8.31 -35.62
N PHE A 223 -15.90 -7.79 -36.67
CA PHE A 223 -15.07 -6.58 -36.55
C PHE A 223 -15.89 -5.36 -36.16
N LEU A 224 -17.10 -5.19 -36.71
CA LEU A 224 -17.97 -4.07 -36.35
C LEU A 224 -18.38 -4.10 -34.87
N SER A 225 -18.74 -5.27 -34.33
CA SER A 225 -19.09 -5.44 -32.90
C SER A 225 -17.93 -5.05 -31.98
N LEU A 226 -16.72 -5.53 -32.30
CA LEU A 226 -15.52 -5.18 -31.54
C LEU A 226 -15.19 -3.68 -31.69
N LYS A 227 -15.34 -3.12 -32.88
CA LYS A 227 -15.08 -1.70 -33.17
C LYS A 227 -16.00 -0.78 -32.35
N GLU A 228 -17.29 -1.08 -32.30
CA GLU A 228 -18.23 -0.30 -31.47
C GLU A 228 -17.89 -0.39 -29.98
N THR A 229 -17.48 -1.58 -29.51
CA THR A 229 -17.05 -1.78 -28.12
C THR A 229 -15.77 -1.01 -27.77
N LEU A 230 -14.84 -0.89 -28.70
CA LEU A 230 -13.55 -0.23 -28.50
C LEU A 230 -13.54 1.23 -28.93
N LYS A 231 -14.69 1.78 -29.35
CA LYS A 231 -14.78 3.10 -29.96
C LYS A 231 -14.21 4.22 -29.08
N GLY A 232 -14.41 4.16 -27.78
CA GLY A 232 -13.82 5.12 -26.84
C GLY A 232 -12.34 4.86 -26.55
N CYS A 233 -11.86 3.62 -26.72
CA CYS A 233 -10.49 3.22 -26.43
C CYS A 233 -9.52 3.47 -27.59
N LEU A 234 -9.93 3.18 -28.83
CA LEU A 234 -9.08 3.28 -30.05
C LEU A 234 -8.42 4.66 -30.22
N PRO A 235 -9.10 5.80 -29.97
CA PRO A 235 -8.50 7.12 -30.07
C PRO A 235 -7.33 7.39 -29.11
N HIS A 236 -7.12 6.53 -28.10
CA HIS A 236 -6.06 6.67 -27.10
C HIS A 236 -4.84 5.78 -27.37
N ILE A 237 -4.86 5.00 -28.47
CA ILE A 237 -3.73 4.17 -28.90
C ILE A 237 -2.74 5.02 -29.72
N ARG A 238 -1.45 4.94 -29.37
CA ARG A 238 -0.35 5.63 -30.07
C ARG A 238 0.16 4.80 -31.24
N TYR A 239 -0.65 4.64 -32.28
CA TYR A 239 -0.35 3.78 -33.44
C TYR A 239 1.04 4.01 -34.07
N PHE A 240 1.53 5.26 -34.08
CA PHE A 240 2.84 5.60 -34.63
C PHE A 240 4.03 5.33 -33.68
N SER A 241 3.77 4.74 -32.51
CA SER A 241 4.79 4.27 -31.55
C SER A 241 5.03 2.75 -31.62
N PHE A 242 4.34 2.04 -32.53
CA PHE A 242 4.55 0.62 -32.77
C PHE A 242 5.84 0.38 -33.54
N SER A 243 6.49 -0.77 -33.31
CA SER A 243 7.53 -1.26 -34.21
C SER A 243 6.90 -1.73 -35.53
N ASN A 244 7.70 -1.79 -36.60
CA ASN A 244 7.20 -2.31 -37.89
C ASN A 244 6.69 -3.75 -37.77
N GLU A 245 7.34 -4.57 -36.94
CA GLU A 245 6.94 -5.95 -36.65
C GLU A 245 5.60 -6.00 -35.93
N ASP A 246 5.43 -5.20 -34.87
CA ASP A 246 4.15 -5.13 -34.14
C ASP A 246 3.00 -4.61 -35.02
N VAL A 247 3.26 -3.70 -35.96
CA VAL A 247 2.23 -3.26 -36.92
C VAL A 247 1.74 -4.44 -37.75
N VAL A 248 2.65 -5.26 -38.28
CA VAL A 248 2.31 -6.43 -39.09
C VAL A 248 1.61 -7.50 -38.27
N GLU A 249 2.12 -7.80 -37.08
CA GLU A 249 1.60 -8.91 -36.26
C GLU A 249 0.32 -8.54 -35.50
N LYS A 250 0.16 -7.28 -35.09
CA LYS A 250 -0.90 -6.90 -34.12
C LYS A 250 -1.91 -5.93 -34.69
N ILE A 251 -1.52 -5.01 -35.56
CA ILE A 251 -2.44 -4.02 -36.15
C ILE A 251 -3.09 -4.56 -37.41
N TYR A 252 -2.29 -5.12 -38.33
CA TYR A 252 -2.76 -5.59 -39.63
C TYR A 252 -3.92 -6.61 -39.53
N PRO A 253 -3.91 -7.60 -38.61
CA PRO A 253 -5.02 -8.56 -38.52
C PRO A 253 -6.34 -7.90 -38.11
N TYR A 254 -6.28 -6.74 -37.46
CA TYR A 254 -7.44 -5.98 -36.98
C TYR A 254 -7.67 -4.68 -37.77
N GLN A 255 -7.17 -4.58 -39.00
CA GLN A 255 -7.28 -3.38 -39.84
C GLN A 255 -8.70 -2.82 -39.97
N GLN A 256 -9.74 -3.67 -39.94
CA GLN A 256 -11.15 -3.26 -40.04
C GLN A 256 -11.64 -2.45 -38.83
N LEU A 257 -10.94 -2.51 -37.69
CA LEU A 257 -11.25 -1.68 -36.53
C LEU A 257 -10.90 -0.21 -36.77
N LEU A 258 -9.94 0.07 -37.65
CA LEU A 258 -9.40 1.40 -37.88
C LEU A 258 -10.18 2.17 -38.95
N GLU A 259 -10.07 3.50 -38.91
CA GLU A 259 -10.51 4.33 -40.02
C GLU A 259 -9.58 4.14 -41.22
N GLN A 260 -10.14 4.19 -42.43
CA GLN A 260 -9.38 3.96 -43.67
C GLN A 260 -8.17 4.91 -43.79
N GLN A 261 -8.35 6.17 -43.41
CA GLN A 261 -7.28 7.17 -43.45
C GLN A 261 -6.15 6.85 -42.46
N LEU A 262 -6.50 6.46 -41.23
CA LEU A 262 -5.54 6.08 -40.19
C LEU A 262 -4.72 4.86 -40.63
N PHE A 263 -5.39 3.81 -41.12
CA PHE A 263 -4.71 2.61 -41.59
C PHE A 263 -3.80 2.89 -42.80
N SER A 264 -4.25 3.74 -43.73
CA SER A 264 -3.43 4.21 -44.85
C SER A 264 -2.17 4.92 -44.38
N ASP A 265 -2.29 5.82 -43.40
CA ASP A 265 -1.16 6.58 -42.87
C ASP A 265 -0.18 5.73 -42.06
N ILE A 266 -0.66 4.74 -41.31
CA ILE A 266 0.20 3.72 -40.66
C ILE A 266 1.03 3.00 -41.72
N ASN A 267 0.40 2.51 -42.79
CA ASN A 267 1.10 1.83 -43.88
C ASN A 267 2.09 2.75 -44.61
N LYS A 268 1.73 4.01 -44.84
CA LYS A 268 2.67 5.01 -45.42
C LYS A 268 3.90 5.18 -44.55
N LYS A 269 3.76 5.25 -43.22
CA LYS A 269 4.90 5.36 -42.31
C LYS A 269 5.78 4.12 -42.30
N LEU A 270 5.19 2.94 -42.47
CA LEU A 270 5.92 1.68 -42.57
C LEU A 270 6.73 1.56 -43.87
N ILE A 271 6.16 1.97 -45.02
CA ILE A 271 6.80 1.86 -46.35
C ILE A 271 7.72 3.04 -46.66
N THR A 272 7.32 4.26 -46.28
CA THR A 272 8.03 5.50 -46.62
C THR A 272 8.02 6.48 -45.44
N PRO A 273 8.89 6.29 -44.43
CA PRO A 273 8.85 7.05 -43.18
C PRO A 273 8.92 8.58 -43.34
N ALA A 274 9.59 9.05 -44.40
CA ALA A 274 9.76 10.46 -44.72
C ALA A 274 8.50 11.17 -45.26
N LYS A 275 7.47 10.42 -45.69
CA LYS A 275 6.26 11.04 -46.22
C LYS A 275 5.40 11.66 -45.10
N PRO A 276 4.73 12.79 -45.38
CA PRO A 276 3.76 13.37 -44.46
C PRO A 276 2.52 12.49 -44.36
N ILE A 277 1.88 12.54 -43.19
CA ILE A 277 0.60 11.88 -42.89
C ILE A 277 -0.40 12.95 -42.42
N THR A 278 -1.69 12.65 -42.53
CA THR A 278 -2.77 13.60 -42.17
C THR A 278 -3.49 13.20 -40.88
N SER A 279 -3.33 11.95 -40.45
CA SER A 279 -3.87 11.44 -39.19
C SER A 279 -3.29 12.19 -37.99
N ASN A 280 -4.11 12.36 -36.94
CA ASN A 280 -3.65 12.91 -35.67
C ASN A 280 -2.63 11.97 -35.02
N VAL A 281 -1.46 12.49 -34.66
CA VAL A 281 -0.37 11.71 -34.07
C VAL A 281 -0.29 12.01 -32.59
N LEU A 282 -0.62 11.01 -31.76
CA LEU A 282 -0.35 11.09 -30.33
C LEU A 282 1.16 10.95 -30.06
N PRO A 283 1.72 11.74 -29.13
CA PRO A 283 3.13 11.63 -28.76
C PRO A 283 3.41 10.26 -28.12
N PRO A 284 4.60 9.66 -28.31
CA PRO A 284 4.99 8.43 -27.62
C PRO A 284 4.88 8.56 -26.11
N ARG A 285 4.55 7.44 -25.42
CA ARG A 285 4.52 7.43 -23.94
C ARG A 285 5.91 7.74 -23.39
N LYS A 286 5.93 8.43 -22.26
CA LYS A 286 7.14 8.71 -21.47
C LYS A 286 7.53 7.47 -20.68
N ILE A 287 7.92 6.42 -21.40
CA ILE A 287 8.47 5.22 -20.79
C ILE A 287 9.83 5.61 -20.21
N LEU A 288 9.93 5.57 -18.89
CA LEU A 288 11.20 5.63 -18.20
C LEU A 288 11.97 4.41 -18.71
N LYS A 289 13.04 4.66 -19.48
CA LYS A 289 14.06 3.65 -19.72
C LYS A 289 14.67 3.35 -18.38
N ALA A 290 14.03 2.46 -17.64
CA ALA A 290 14.58 1.94 -16.43
C ALA A 290 15.85 1.19 -16.85
N THR A 291 17.01 1.79 -16.63
CA THR A 291 18.09 1.03 -16.01
C THR A 291 17.53 0.54 -14.69
N LEU A 292 16.70 -0.50 -14.75
CA LEU A 292 16.33 -1.25 -13.56
C LEU A 292 17.67 -1.65 -12.94
N PRO A 293 17.93 -1.33 -11.66
CA PRO A 293 18.82 -2.17 -10.90
C PRO A 293 18.27 -3.57 -11.10
N THR A 294 19.12 -4.48 -11.57
CA THR A 294 18.79 -5.89 -11.74
C THR A 294 17.96 -6.31 -10.53
N ARG A 295 16.77 -6.92 -10.73
CA ARG A 295 15.98 -7.50 -9.62
C ARG A 295 16.80 -8.66 -9.04
N ILE A 296 17.83 -8.32 -8.28
CA ILE A 296 18.51 -9.22 -7.37
C ILE A 296 17.47 -9.42 -6.27
N PRO A 297 17.00 -10.66 -6.03
CA PRO A 297 16.16 -10.97 -4.90
C PRO A 297 16.77 -10.34 -3.65
N PHE A 298 15.95 -9.70 -2.80
CA PHE A 298 16.47 -9.15 -1.55
C PHE A 298 17.16 -10.29 -0.79
N PRO A 299 18.43 -10.14 -0.39
CA PRO A 299 19.27 -11.29 -0.07
C PRO A 299 18.93 -11.98 1.25
N SER A 300 17.96 -11.46 2.02
CA SER A 300 17.56 -11.97 3.34
C SER A 300 16.49 -13.05 3.27
N ASN A 301 16.63 -14.07 4.11
CA ASN A 301 15.60 -15.08 4.36
C ASN A 301 14.85 -14.84 5.68
N ILE A 302 15.30 -13.91 6.52
CA ILE A 302 14.69 -13.65 7.85
C ILE A 302 13.71 -12.47 7.79
N ILE A 303 14.10 -11.38 7.13
CA ILE A 303 13.29 -10.16 6.96
C ILE A 303 12.94 -9.89 5.50
N ASN A 304 11.84 -9.16 5.28
CA ASN A 304 11.37 -8.70 3.98
C ASN A 304 11.95 -7.31 3.61
N LYS A 305 11.63 -6.82 2.41
CA LYS A 305 12.12 -5.51 1.91
C LYS A 305 11.59 -4.32 2.72
N GLU A 306 10.35 -4.38 3.21
CA GLU A 306 9.72 -3.30 3.97
C GLU A 306 10.40 -3.13 5.33
N GLN A 307 10.69 -4.24 6.01
CA GLN A 307 11.47 -4.27 7.25
C GLN A 307 12.88 -3.74 7.03
N ALA A 308 13.50 -4.05 5.89
CA ALA A 308 14.81 -3.49 5.55
C ALA A 308 14.77 -1.97 5.34
N LEU A 309 13.70 -1.43 4.74
CA LEU A 309 13.49 0.01 4.57
C LEU A 309 13.31 0.73 5.92
N GLU A 310 12.61 0.10 6.85
CA GLU A 310 12.44 0.61 8.21
C GLU A 310 13.75 0.61 9.01
N ILE A 311 14.52 -0.48 8.96
CA ILE A 311 15.87 -0.50 9.58
C ILE A 311 16.76 0.58 8.97
N SER A 312 16.62 0.85 7.68
CA SER A 312 17.40 1.87 6.97
C SER A 312 17.06 3.29 7.42
N SER A 313 15.77 3.59 7.64
CA SER A 313 15.38 4.91 8.18
C SER A 313 15.97 5.15 9.57
N TRP A 314 16.14 4.08 10.35
CA TRP A 314 16.73 4.18 11.68
C TRP A 314 18.22 4.49 11.68
N ILE A 315 18.97 4.02 10.68
CA ILE A 315 20.38 4.40 10.45
C ILE A 315 20.47 5.90 10.24
N ASP A 316 19.57 6.48 9.43
CA ASP A 316 19.51 7.91 9.15
C ASP A 316 18.85 8.74 10.26
N LYS A 317 18.44 8.08 11.36
CA LYS A 317 17.73 8.68 12.50
C LYS A 317 16.38 9.31 12.13
N ASN A 318 15.78 8.90 11.02
CA ASN A 318 14.44 9.30 10.60
C ASN A 318 13.37 8.55 11.42
N GLU A 319 12.29 9.26 11.76
CA GLU A 319 11.12 8.68 12.43
C GLU A 319 10.19 7.98 11.44
N THR A 320 10.13 8.48 10.19
CA THR A 320 9.34 7.90 9.12
C THR A 320 10.15 6.86 8.32
N PRO A 321 9.62 5.65 8.08
CA PRO A 321 10.26 4.64 7.22
C PRO A 321 10.40 5.10 5.76
N TYR A 322 11.39 4.55 5.06
CA TYR A 322 11.48 4.73 3.61
C TYR A 322 10.38 3.96 2.88
N PHE A 323 9.80 4.55 1.83
CA PHE A 323 8.64 4.00 1.12
C PHE A 323 9.02 3.28 -0.18
N GLU A 324 9.79 3.93 -1.03
CA GLU A 324 10.21 3.40 -2.34
C GLU A 324 11.68 3.82 -2.54
N ASN A 325 12.57 2.82 -2.51
CA ASN A 325 14.04 2.90 -2.57
C ASN A 325 14.74 2.97 -1.21
N ASN A 326 15.50 1.92 -0.93
CA ASN A 326 16.39 1.89 0.22
C ASN A 326 17.60 2.78 -0.11
N PRO A 327 17.99 3.77 0.72
CA PRO A 327 19.22 4.52 0.48
C PRO A 327 20.48 3.68 0.66
N TYR A 328 20.36 2.46 1.17
CA TYR A 328 21.45 1.53 1.39
C TYR A 328 21.32 0.23 0.60
N GLU A 329 22.47 -0.29 0.18
CA GLU A 329 22.67 -1.66 -0.28
C GLU A 329 22.94 -2.57 0.92
N PHE A 330 22.17 -3.67 1.02
CA PHE A 330 22.36 -4.72 2.03
C PHE A 330 23.14 -5.88 1.40
N LYS A 331 24.45 -5.92 1.64
CA LYS A 331 25.31 -7.00 1.16
C LYS A 331 25.42 -8.10 2.20
N LEU A 332 24.80 -9.26 1.96
CA LEU A 332 24.88 -10.43 2.85
C LEU A 332 26.33 -10.91 2.96
N LEU A 333 26.88 -10.88 4.18
CA LEU A 333 28.22 -11.37 4.51
C LEU A 333 28.19 -12.78 5.07
N VAL A 334 27.28 -13.05 6.02
CA VAL A 334 27.22 -14.31 6.76
C VAL A 334 25.77 -14.77 6.84
N ARG A 335 25.52 -16.07 6.67
CA ARG A 335 24.25 -16.73 6.98
C ARG A 335 24.52 -18.00 7.78
N GLY A 336 23.81 -18.21 8.88
CA GLY A 336 24.04 -19.35 9.77
C GLY A 336 23.93 -20.71 9.08
N SER A 337 22.90 -20.93 8.27
CA SER A 337 22.78 -22.16 7.47
C SER A 337 23.87 -22.35 6.42
N ARG A 338 24.54 -21.29 5.97
CA ARG A 338 25.59 -21.33 4.94
C ARG A 338 26.99 -21.46 5.55
N ASP A 339 27.29 -20.67 6.57
CA ASP A 339 28.64 -20.45 7.09
C ASP A 339 28.85 -21.02 8.51
N GLY A 340 27.78 -21.50 9.14
CA GLY A 340 27.78 -22.08 10.49
C GLY A 340 27.35 -21.11 11.59
N PHE A 341 27.03 -21.67 12.74
CA PHE A 341 26.42 -20.98 13.89
C PHE A 341 27.40 -20.57 14.98
N HIS A 342 28.71 -20.77 14.78
CA HIS A 342 29.70 -20.39 15.77
C HIS A 342 30.09 -18.91 15.60
N ILE A 343 30.11 -18.13 16.69
CA ILE A 343 30.45 -16.68 16.64
C ILE A 343 31.80 -16.37 15.99
N LYS A 344 32.75 -17.30 16.12
CA LYS A 344 34.06 -17.19 15.45
C LYS A 344 33.91 -16.97 13.93
N THR A 345 32.86 -17.53 13.30
CA THR A 345 32.54 -17.28 11.89
C THR A 345 32.27 -15.81 11.64
N ILE A 346 31.45 -15.16 12.48
CA ILE A 346 31.13 -13.73 12.36
C ILE A 346 32.41 -12.89 12.48
N PHE A 347 33.24 -13.14 13.50
CA PHE A 347 34.50 -12.40 13.65
C PHE A 347 35.47 -12.62 12.50
N THR A 348 35.54 -13.82 11.94
CA THR A 348 36.47 -14.14 10.84
C THR A 348 36.04 -13.49 9.53
N ILE A 349 34.74 -13.55 9.19
CA ILE A 349 34.22 -13.00 7.94
C ILE A 349 34.07 -11.46 8.01
N CYS A 350 33.67 -10.95 9.17
CA CYS A 350 33.40 -9.52 9.36
C CYS A 350 34.59 -8.74 9.95
N ASP A 351 35.80 -9.29 10.00
CA ASP A 351 36.97 -8.56 10.51
C ASP A 351 37.18 -7.26 9.71
N LYS A 352 37.32 -6.15 10.44
CA LYS A 352 37.43 -4.78 9.91
C LYS A 352 36.23 -4.32 9.07
N VAL A 353 35.08 -4.99 9.19
CA VAL A 353 33.85 -4.56 8.55
C VAL A 353 33.05 -3.69 9.52
N SER A 354 32.76 -2.46 9.11
CA SER A 354 31.84 -1.52 9.76
C SER A 354 30.47 -1.52 9.09
N ASN A 355 29.53 -0.78 9.68
CA ASN A 355 28.15 -0.63 9.19
C ASN A 355 27.46 -1.98 8.98
N THR A 356 27.49 -2.82 10.01
CA THR A 356 26.91 -4.16 9.94
C THR A 356 25.56 -4.23 10.64
N ILE A 357 24.59 -4.91 10.05
CA ILE A 357 23.37 -5.33 10.73
C ILE A 357 23.45 -6.83 10.98
N ILE A 358 23.17 -7.25 12.21
CA ILE A 358 22.96 -8.66 12.57
C ILE A 358 21.46 -8.86 12.78
N ILE A 359 20.90 -9.86 12.12
CA ILE A 359 19.49 -10.24 12.19
C ILE A 359 19.44 -11.71 12.57
N LEU A 360 18.63 -12.09 13.54
CA LEU A 360 18.51 -13.48 13.96
C LEU A 360 17.06 -13.84 14.26
N LYS A 361 16.72 -15.11 14.02
CA LYS A 361 15.43 -15.70 14.37
C LYS A 361 15.61 -16.61 15.58
N VAL A 362 14.86 -16.35 16.64
CA VAL A 362 14.93 -17.11 17.90
C VAL A 362 14.24 -18.46 17.72
N LYS A 363 14.92 -19.53 18.15
CA LYS A 363 14.47 -20.91 17.94
C LYS A 363 13.20 -21.20 18.72
N GLY A 364 12.13 -21.51 17.99
CA GLY A 364 10.86 -21.99 18.55
C GLY A 364 9.90 -20.89 19.02
N THR A 365 10.23 -19.61 18.83
CA THR A 365 9.35 -18.48 19.20
C THR A 365 8.85 -17.69 17.98
N GLY A 366 9.53 -17.78 16.84
CA GLY A 366 9.22 -16.96 15.66
C GLY A 366 9.68 -15.50 15.78
N GLU A 367 10.17 -15.08 16.95
CA GLU A 367 10.70 -13.75 17.23
C GLU A 367 11.97 -13.48 16.42
N ILE A 368 12.08 -12.28 15.86
CA ILE A 368 13.28 -11.81 15.17
C ILE A 368 13.92 -10.71 16.02
N LEU A 369 15.21 -10.84 16.27
CA LEU A 369 16.03 -9.89 17.01
C LEU A 369 17.18 -9.40 16.14
N GLY A 370 17.69 -8.20 16.41
CA GLY A 370 18.85 -7.73 15.69
C GLY A 370 19.48 -6.47 16.27
N GLY A 371 20.58 -6.07 15.65
CA GLY A 371 21.27 -4.84 16.01
C GLY A 371 22.14 -4.31 14.89
N TYR A 372 22.29 -2.99 14.86
CA TYR A 372 23.16 -2.26 13.95
C TYR A 372 24.42 -1.78 14.66
N ASN A 373 25.58 -2.11 14.08
CA ASN A 373 26.89 -1.67 14.53
C ASN A 373 27.53 -0.77 13.45
N PRO A 374 27.68 0.54 13.70
CA PRO A 374 28.35 1.45 12.77
C PRO A 374 29.88 1.31 12.80
N LEU A 375 30.45 0.67 13.82
CA LEU A 375 31.90 0.54 14.02
C LEU A 375 32.44 -0.77 13.44
N GLU A 376 33.75 -0.82 13.19
CA GLU A 376 34.42 -2.03 12.69
C GLU A 376 34.42 -3.16 13.74
N TRP A 377 34.17 -4.41 13.33
CA TRP A 377 34.53 -5.58 14.14
C TRP A 377 36.05 -5.80 14.08
N ASN A 378 36.64 -6.36 15.14
CA ASN A 378 38.08 -6.65 15.20
C ASN A 378 38.34 -7.99 15.86
N ILE A 379 38.80 -8.98 15.10
CA ILE A 379 39.06 -10.33 15.63
C ILE A 379 40.22 -10.41 16.64
N ASN A 380 41.10 -9.40 16.65
CA ASN A 380 42.32 -9.39 17.47
C ASN A 380 42.21 -8.52 18.72
N LYS A 381 41.05 -7.90 18.99
CA LYS A 381 40.85 -6.99 20.13
C LYS A 381 39.63 -7.37 20.94
N ASN A 382 39.80 -7.53 22.24
CA ASN A 382 38.69 -7.60 23.19
C ASN A 382 38.40 -6.19 23.71
N GLU A 383 37.31 -5.58 23.26
CA GLU A 383 36.97 -4.21 23.64
C GLU A 383 35.47 -3.94 23.62
N CYS A 384 35.05 -3.01 24.49
CA CYS A 384 33.76 -2.34 24.38
C CYS A 384 33.94 -1.04 23.63
N LYS A 385 33.09 -0.77 22.65
CA LYS A 385 33.12 0.46 21.86
C LYS A 385 31.92 1.33 22.18
N LYS A 386 32.14 2.64 22.21
CA LYS A 386 31.11 3.66 22.40
C LYS A 386 30.59 4.14 21.04
N THR A 387 29.27 4.17 20.88
CA THR A 387 28.59 4.80 19.73
C THR A 387 27.17 5.19 20.12
N THR A 388 26.71 6.31 19.56
CA THR A 388 25.31 6.78 19.66
C THR A 388 24.47 6.39 18.46
N ASP A 389 25.09 5.85 17.41
CA ASP A 389 24.43 5.56 16.14
C ASP A 389 24.02 4.08 16.02
N GLY A 390 24.56 3.23 16.88
CA GLY A 390 24.11 1.84 17.01
C GLY A 390 22.72 1.75 17.66
N PHE A 391 21.95 0.74 17.27
CA PHE A 391 20.64 0.45 17.84
C PHE A 391 20.38 -1.07 17.85
N VAL A 392 19.44 -1.48 18.69
CA VAL A 392 18.92 -2.86 18.74
C VAL A 392 17.45 -2.83 18.43
N PHE A 393 16.96 -3.91 17.83
CA PHE A 393 15.56 -4.04 17.50
C PHE A 393 15.02 -5.45 17.74
N SER A 394 13.71 -5.51 17.94
CA SER A 394 12.93 -6.74 17.92
C SER A 394 11.78 -6.59 16.93
N LEU A 395 11.35 -7.70 16.35
CA LEU A 395 10.19 -7.80 15.48
C LEU A 395 9.28 -8.89 16.05
N THR A 396 8.12 -8.46 16.51
CA THR A 396 7.04 -9.30 17.06
C THR A 396 5.75 -8.90 16.36
N ASP A 397 4.96 -9.87 15.90
CA ASP A 397 3.65 -9.64 15.26
C ASP A 397 3.65 -8.53 14.21
N SER A 398 4.66 -8.55 13.33
CA SER A 398 4.86 -7.59 12.22
C SER A 398 5.18 -6.15 12.62
N THR A 399 5.46 -5.87 13.90
CA THR A 399 5.85 -4.54 14.39
C THR A 399 7.34 -4.51 14.78
N LEU A 400 8.11 -3.61 14.17
CA LEU A 400 9.54 -3.44 14.44
C LEU A 400 9.72 -2.42 15.57
N ASN A 401 10.35 -2.83 16.67
CA ASN A 401 10.60 -1.99 17.83
C ASN A 401 12.07 -1.62 17.93
N ARG A 402 12.39 -0.32 17.96
CA ARG A 402 13.76 0.19 18.11
C ARG A 402 14.04 0.57 19.55
N VAL A 403 15.09 0.00 20.14
CA VAL A 403 15.66 0.49 21.40
C VAL A 403 16.86 1.37 21.11
N LYS A 404 16.73 2.67 21.44
CA LYS A 404 17.80 3.66 21.41
C LYS A 404 18.43 3.77 22.79
N GLY A 405 19.72 4.05 22.85
CA GLY A 405 20.42 4.41 24.09
C GLY A 405 21.48 3.40 24.47
N PHE A 406 22.67 3.60 23.92
CA PHE A 406 23.86 2.97 24.45
C PHE A 406 24.80 4.02 25.02
N GLY A 407 25.15 3.86 26.30
CA GLY A 407 26.17 4.67 26.98
C GLY A 407 27.58 4.28 26.54
N ASP A 408 28.54 4.28 27.47
CA ASP A 408 29.96 4.02 27.18
C ASP A 408 30.28 2.60 26.67
N TYR A 409 29.32 1.68 26.67
CA TYR A 409 29.48 0.26 26.34
C TYR A 409 28.49 -0.24 25.27
N ALA A 410 28.45 0.44 24.11
CA ALA A 410 27.46 0.21 23.06
C ALA A 410 27.68 -1.06 22.24
N ILE A 411 28.92 -1.39 21.90
CA ILE A 411 29.25 -2.56 21.08
C ILE A 411 30.25 -3.41 21.84
N TYR A 412 29.91 -4.68 22.03
CA TYR A 412 30.82 -5.65 22.63
C TYR A 412 31.49 -6.46 21.53
N ASN A 413 32.81 -6.33 21.46
CA ASN A 413 33.67 -7.05 20.52
C ASN A 413 34.67 -7.85 21.35
N TYR A 414 34.32 -9.07 21.76
CA TYR A 414 35.17 -9.96 22.56
C TYR A 414 35.42 -11.32 21.87
N PRO A 415 36.19 -11.36 20.77
CA PRO A 415 36.56 -12.60 20.09
C PRO A 415 37.19 -13.64 21.01
N GLY A 416 38.06 -13.21 21.95
CA GLY A 416 38.75 -14.12 22.87
C GLY A 416 37.80 -14.83 23.85
N ASN A 417 36.64 -14.24 24.14
CA ASN A 417 35.61 -14.82 24.99
C ASN A 417 34.46 -15.43 24.17
N LEU A 418 34.56 -15.40 22.84
CA LEU A 418 33.50 -15.80 21.90
C LEU A 418 32.18 -15.05 22.15
N GLN A 419 32.27 -13.74 22.40
CA GLN A 419 31.11 -12.89 22.67
C GLN A 419 31.07 -11.69 21.75
N LEU A 420 29.90 -11.43 21.19
CA LEU A 420 29.58 -10.16 20.54
C LEU A 420 28.22 -9.67 21.00
N GLY A 421 27.97 -8.37 20.90
CA GLY A 421 26.64 -7.85 21.23
C GLY A 421 26.52 -6.34 21.19
N PHE A 422 25.31 -5.91 21.55
CA PHE A 422 24.86 -4.53 21.48
C PHE A 422 24.38 -4.11 22.88
N GLY A 423 25.19 -3.35 23.58
CA GLY A 423 24.92 -2.93 24.96
C GLY A 423 24.75 -4.12 25.91
N SER A 424 23.87 -3.94 26.89
CA SER A 424 23.31 -5.03 27.71
C SER A 424 22.06 -5.65 27.07
N SER A 425 21.64 -5.16 25.89
CA SER A 425 20.34 -5.46 25.29
C SER A 425 20.35 -6.73 24.45
N LEU A 426 21.43 -7.04 23.73
CA LEU A 426 21.54 -8.27 22.95
C LEU A 426 22.97 -8.83 23.03
N ARG A 427 23.10 -10.08 23.46
CA ARG A 427 24.37 -10.79 23.60
C ARG A 427 24.32 -12.14 22.92
N LEU A 428 25.27 -12.33 22.02
CA LEU A 428 25.50 -13.59 21.33
C LEU A 428 26.78 -14.22 21.89
N ILE A 429 26.73 -15.52 22.20
CA ILE A 429 27.83 -16.23 22.87
C ILE A 429 28.03 -17.62 22.25
N GLY A 430 29.27 -17.94 21.89
CA GLY A 430 29.69 -19.30 21.51
C GLY A 430 29.01 -19.82 20.24
N ASP A 431 28.44 -21.02 20.33
CA ASP A 431 27.61 -21.61 19.27
C ASP A 431 26.15 -21.19 19.44
N LEU A 432 25.66 -20.37 18.51
CA LEU A 432 24.35 -19.76 18.56
C LEU A 432 23.20 -20.77 18.48
N LYS A 433 23.41 -21.95 17.88
CA LYS A 433 22.34 -22.93 17.62
C LYS A 433 22.31 -24.06 18.64
N ALA A 434 23.48 -24.51 19.06
CA ALA A 434 23.62 -25.63 19.99
C ALA A 434 23.55 -25.20 21.46
N GLU A 435 24.04 -24.00 21.79
CA GLU A 435 24.18 -23.55 23.17
C GLU A 435 23.09 -22.52 23.49
N LYS A 436 22.23 -22.80 24.47
CA LYS A 436 21.30 -21.79 25.04
C LYS A 436 22.08 -20.80 25.89
N LYS A 437 22.92 -19.98 25.25
CA LYS A 437 23.81 -19.00 25.91
C LYS A 437 23.57 -17.55 25.46
N CYS A 438 22.86 -17.34 24.34
CA CYS A 438 22.49 -15.99 23.91
C CYS A 438 21.43 -15.41 24.84
N PHE A 439 21.40 -14.10 25.05
CA PHE A 439 20.36 -13.46 25.85
C PHE A 439 20.04 -12.06 25.33
N SER A 440 18.83 -11.61 25.63
CA SER A 440 18.28 -10.30 25.26
C SER A 440 17.64 -9.67 26.49
N ASN A 441 17.72 -8.34 26.61
CA ASN A 441 17.07 -7.54 27.65
C ASN A 441 16.33 -6.34 27.01
N ILE A 442 15.78 -6.53 25.82
CA ILE A 442 15.04 -5.50 25.07
C ILE A 442 13.65 -5.35 25.69
N CYS A 443 13.41 -4.28 26.47
CA CYS A 443 12.06 -3.95 26.94
C CYS A 443 11.35 -3.06 25.90
N SER A 444 10.19 -3.50 25.39
CA SER A 444 9.31 -2.66 24.58
C SER A 444 8.56 -1.66 25.50
N ALA A 445 8.35 -0.43 25.04
CA ALA A 445 7.58 0.58 25.79
C ALA A 445 6.05 0.35 25.73
N ALA A 446 5.59 -0.49 24.79
CA ALA A 446 4.17 -0.69 24.51
C ALA A 446 3.58 -1.91 25.21
N ASP A 447 4.40 -2.87 25.63
CA ASP A 447 3.94 -4.05 26.36
C ASP A 447 5.06 -4.61 27.27
N PRO A 448 4.95 -4.52 28.61
CA PRO A 448 5.94 -5.07 29.52
C PRO A 448 5.94 -6.61 29.57
N GLU A 449 4.95 -7.28 28.97
CA GLU A 449 4.81 -8.75 29.04
C GLU A 449 5.49 -9.52 27.90
N LEU A 450 5.93 -8.85 26.83
CA LEU A 450 6.66 -9.48 25.73
C LEU A 450 8.13 -9.12 25.75
N VAL A 451 8.83 -9.71 26.73
CA VAL A 451 10.28 -9.64 26.80
C VAL A 451 10.75 -10.99 27.32
N HIS A 452 11.60 -11.70 26.57
CA HIS A 452 12.51 -12.68 27.16
C HIS A 452 13.47 -11.96 28.12
N SER A 453 12.96 -11.41 29.20
CA SER A 453 13.74 -10.78 30.25
C SER A 453 14.46 -11.91 30.97
N ASN A 454 15.79 -11.95 30.84
CA ASN A 454 16.68 -12.89 31.51
C ASN A 454 16.69 -14.37 31.08
N SER A 455 15.97 -14.81 30.04
CA SER A 455 16.05 -16.20 29.57
C SER A 455 17.04 -16.37 28.42
N LYS A 456 17.96 -17.33 28.58
CA LYS A 456 18.92 -17.67 27.52
C LYS A 456 18.22 -18.40 26.37
N PHE A 457 18.56 -18.07 25.13
CA PHE A 457 17.98 -18.64 23.92
C PHE A 457 19.04 -19.22 22.97
N SER A 458 18.53 -19.97 21.99
CA SER A 458 19.29 -20.45 20.82
C SER A 458 18.67 -19.88 19.54
N VAL A 459 19.47 -19.84 18.49
CA VAL A 459 19.15 -19.23 17.20
C VAL A 459 18.77 -20.31 16.20
N GLU A 460 17.66 -20.10 15.49
CA GLU A 460 17.21 -20.96 14.38
C GLU A 460 18.00 -20.64 13.11
N GLU A 461 18.11 -19.34 12.79
CA GLU A 461 18.85 -18.78 11.66
C GLU A 461 19.36 -17.38 12.02
N TYR A 462 20.50 -16.96 11.46
CA TYR A 462 20.96 -15.58 11.52
C TYR A 462 21.60 -15.14 10.21
N GLU A 463 21.58 -13.83 9.97
CA GLU A 463 22.17 -13.18 8.82
C GLU A 463 22.94 -11.92 9.25
N VAL A 464 24.10 -11.69 8.65
CA VAL A 464 24.91 -10.48 8.86
C VAL A 464 25.07 -9.77 7.53
N PHE A 465 24.65 -8.51 7.48
CA PHE A 465 24.73 -7.66 6.29
C PHE A 465 25.74 -6.54 6.50
N LYS A 466 26.54 -6.22 5.47
CA LYS A 466 27.18 -4.91 5.34
C LYS A 466 26.20 -3.95 4.68
N VAL A 467 26.05 -2.78 5.27
CA VAL A 467 25.19 -1.71 4.78
C VAL A 467 26.07 -0.62 4.18
N SER A 468 25.82 -0.23 2.93
CA SER A 468 26.58 0.81 2.23
C SER A 468 25.62 1.74 1.49
N PRO A 469 25.82 3.07 1.50
CA PRO A 469 24.96 3.97 0.73
C PRO A 469 24.95 3.60 -0.76
N ASN A 470 23.77 3.60 -1.38
CA ASN A 470 23.62 3.48 -2.82
C ASN A 470 24.28 4.70 -3.48
N LYS A 471 25.20 4.46 -4.41
CA LYS A 471 25.92 5.50 -5.16
C LYS A 471 25.08 6.09 -6.28
#